data_AF-A0A2N9M615-F1
#
_entry.id   AF-A0A2N9M615-F1
#
_cell.length_a   1.000
_cell.length_b   1.000
_cell.length_c   1.000
_cell.angle_alpha   90.00
_cell.angle_beta   90.00
_cell.angle_gamma   90.00
#
_symmetry.space_group_name_H-M   'P 1'
#
loop_
_entity.id
_entity.type
_entity.pdbx_description
1 polymer ?
#
loop_
_entity_poly.entity_id
_entity_poly.type
_entity_poly.pdbx_seq_one_letter_code
_entity_poly.pdbx_strand_id
1 'polypeptide(L)'
;MRQAWRLHFVAAVIAAILLSSIALPSIASAQAPVTLQEQLSAQYKTVKIGPDGEVAGDPGTLLAVQKGGIIAVPWKAVALCPAKFKDNVLHLSTGFCAGMMQNVSGYFRKGAKVYPLKIDVNLGKEKISFQVVGCKVCNHSDQPFPSKAEVVFEFGKGDLEKASASQVEDIIGQVFTITTDDGQQAQGEGEADQQQPAQEQPPAQQTQQSQQAEPQTVQAGMTTDQVQSILGKPDKIFNVGTKQIYVYKDVKVTFLEGKVSDVQ
;
A
#
# COMPACT_ATOMS: atom_id res chain seq x y z
N MET A 1 52.77 -20.73 -44.77
CA MET A 1 52.79 -19.65 -43.74
C MET A 1 52.01 -20.20 -42.55
N ARG A 2 52.72 -20.70 -41.51
CA ARG A 2 52.90 -20.03 -40.19
C ARG A 2 51.55 -19.61 -39.57
N GLN A 3 51.14 -19.95 -38.36
CA GLN A 3 51.64 -20.70 -37.21
C GLN A 3 50.41 -20.84 -36.29
N ALA A 4 50.11 -22.02 -35.76
CA ALA A 4 49.24 -22.16 -34.60
C ALA A 4 49.85 -23.24 -33.70
N TRP A 5 50.58 -22.77 -32.70
CA TRP A 5 51.29 -23.61 -31.74
C TRP A 5 50.99 -23.08 -30.34
N ARG A 6 51.00 -24.02 -29.38
CA ARG A 6 51.04 -23.88 -27.91
C ARG A 6 49.69 -23.82 -27.19
N LEU A 7 49.38 -24.63 -26.17
CA LEU A 7 50.02 -25.77 -25.44
C LEU A 7 48.88 -26.23 -24.47
N HIS A 8 48.27 -27.42 -24.53
CA HIS A 8 48.64 -28.73 -23.99
C HIS A 8 48.87 -28.87 -22.46
N PHE A 9 48.12 -29.84 -21.87
CA PHE A 9 48.25 -30.56 -20.58
C PHE A 9 47.69 -29.85 -19.33
N VAL A 10 46.88 -30.48 -18.46
CA VAL A 10 47.12 -31.77 -17.77
C VAL A 10 45.81 -32.49 -17.35
N ALA A 11 45.77 -33.81 -17.63
CA ALA A 11 45.14 -34.98 -16.97
C ALA A 11 43.76 -34.82 -16.26
N ALA A 12 42.69 -35.51 -16.65
CA ALA A 12 42.43 -36.97 -16.55
C ALA A 12 42.64 -37.55 -15.15
N VAL A 13 41.55 -37.92 -14.44
CA VAL A 13 41.31 -39.28 -13.87
C VAL A 13 39.81 -39.40 -13.53
N ILE A 14 39.15 -40.30 -14.25
CA ILE A 14 37.87 -40.92 -13.86
C ILE A 14 38.22 -42.07 -12.90
N ALA A 15 37.67 -42.09 -11.68
CA ALA A 15 37.71 -43.29 -10.85
C ALA A 15 36.53 -43.37 -9.86
N ALA A 16 35.72 -44.42 -10.07
CA ALA A 16 34.92 -45.14 -9.08
C ALA A 16 33.79 -44.41 -8.33
N ILE A 17 32.59 -44.51 -8.89
CA ILE A 17 31.33 -44.44 -8.15
C ILE A 17 31.24 -45.71 -7.29
N LEU A 18 31.50 -45.58 -5.99
CA LEU A 18 31.10 -46.57 -4.97
C LEU A 18 29.95 -45.97 -4.15
N LEU A 19 28.85 -46.72 -4.12
CA LEU A 19 27.64 -46.42 -3.36
C LEU A 19 27.96 -46.24 -1.87
N SER A 20 27.86 -44.99 -1.41
CA SER A 20 27.77 -44.64 0.00
C SER A 20 26.52 -43.80 0.19
N SER A 21 25.46 -44.43 0.67
CA SER A 21 24.23 -43.78 1.11
C SER A 21 24.53 -42.99 2.39
N ILE A 22 25.16 -41.83 2.26
CA ILE A 22 25.23 -40.85 3.34
C ILE A 22 23.85 -40.21 3.41
N ALA A 23 23.04 -40.67 4.37
CA ALA A 23 21.90 -39.91 4.84
C ALA A 23 22.43 -38.58 5.40
N LEU A 24 22.41 -37.53 4.57
CA LEU A 24 22.57 -36.16 5.05
C LEU A 24 21.35 -35.87 5.93
N PRO A 25 21.52 -35.61 7.23
CA PRO A 25 20.41 -35.04 7.99
C PRO A 25 20.09 -33.70 7.34
N SER A 26 18.87 -33.56 6.83
CA SER A 26 18.36 -32.27 6.41
C SER A 26 18.48 -31.34 7.61
N ILE A 27 19.45 -30.45 7.58
CA ILE A 27 19.51 -29.32 8.52
C ILE A 27 18.37 -28.42 8.07
N ALA A 28 17.18 -28.70 8.60
CA ALA A 28 16.08 -27.75 8.57
C ALA A 28 16.63 -26.48 9.20
N SER A 29 16.88 -25.47 8.36
CA SER A 29 17.29 -24.16 8.84
C SER A 29 16.11 -23.66 9.68
N ALA A 30 16.25 -23.71 11.00
CA ALA A 30 15.33 -23.05 11.90
C ALA A 30 15.52 -21.54 11.69
N GLN A 31 14.93 -21.01 10.62
CA GLN A 31 14.75 -19.58 10.45
C GLN A 31 13.87 -19.14 11.63
N ALA A 32 14.37 -18.21 12.44
CA ALA A 32 13.54 -17.60 13.47
C ALA A 32 12.26 -17.06 12.80
N PRO A 33 11.09 -17.21 13.44
CA PRO A 33 9.85 -16.68 12.87
C PRO A 33 10.00 -15.17 12.66
N VAL A 34 9.63 -14.70 11.46
CA VAL A 34 9.67 -13.27 11.13
C VAL A 34 8.79 -12.52 12.13
N THR A 35 9.33 -11.49 12.75
CA THR A 35 8.60 -10.73 13.76
C THR A 35 7.56 -9.81 13.12
N LEU A 36 6.49 -9.47 13.86
CA LEU A 36 5.47 -8.53 13.38
C LEU A 36 6.09 -7.18 12.96
N GLN A 37 7.11 -6.70 13.67
CA GLN A 37 7.87 -5.50 13.30
C GLN A 37 8.49 -5.62 11.92
N GLU A 38 9.14 -6.75 11.62
CA GLU A 38 9.78 -7.00 10.32
C GLU A 38 8.73 -7.12 9.21
N GLN A 39 7.62 -7.81 9.46
CA GLN A 39 6.53 -7.94 8.48
C GLN A 39 5.92 -6.57 8.13
N LEU A 40 5.59 -5.75 9.13
CA LEU A 40 5.07 -4.41 8.90
C LEU A 40 6.10 -3.51 8.21
N SER A 41 7.38 -3.60 8.57
CA SER A 41 8.43 -2.80 7.93
C SER A 41 8.69 -3.22 6.47
N ALA A 42 8.43 -4.48 6.12
CA ALA A 42 8.50 -4.96 4.75
C ALA A 42 7.33 -4.42 3.89
N GLN A 43 6.13 -4.36 4.46
CA GLN A 43 4.92 -3.91 3.79
C GLN A 43 4.85 -2.37 3.68
N TYR A 44 5.21 -1.68 4.77
CA TYR A 44 5.17 -0.23 4.91
C TYR A 44 6.59 0.33 4.97
N LYS A 45 7.30 0.25 3.84
CA LYS A 45 8.68 0.72 3.72
C LYS A 45 8.77 2.19 4.14
N THR A 46 9.64 2.46 5.11
CA THR A 46 9.80 3.79 5.67
C THR A 46 10.63 4.68 4.77
N VAL A 47 10.24 5.95 4.66
CA VAL A 47 10.99 6.99 3.97
C VAL A 47 12.20 7.44 4.79
N LYS A 48 13.30 7.74 4.10
CA LYS A 48 14.43 8.47 4.68
C LYS A 48 14.29 9.94 4.32
N ILE A 49 14.42 10.81 5.31
CA ILE A 49 14.31 12.27 5.11
C ILE A 49 15.69 12.90 5.35
N GLY A 50 16.10 13.76 4.42
CA GLY A 50 17.32 14.55 4.49
C GLY A 50 17.25 15.66 5.56
N PRO A 51 18.39 16.31 5.86
CA PRO A 51 18.46 17.39 6.84
C PRO A 51 17.60 18.62 6.46
N ASP A 52 17.32 18.77 5.18
CA ASP A 52 16.45 19.75 4.54
C ASP A 52 14.97 19.33 4.48
N GLY A 53 14.61 18.18 5.05
CA GLY A 53 13.23 17.71 5.03
C GLY A 53 12.80 17.09 3.69
N GLU A 54 13.70 16.94 2.72
CA GLU A 54 13.40 16.28 1.45
C GLU A 54 13.53 14.75 1.56
N VAL A 55 12.85 14.03 0.69
CA VAL A 55 12.98 12.58 0.61
C VAL A 55 14.36 12.22 0.06
N ALA A 56 15.13 11.45 0.83
CA ALA A 56 16.44 10.99 0.46
C ALA A 56 16.36 9.57 -0.15
N GLY A 57 16.39 9.49 -1.48
CA GLY A 57 16.38 8.24 -2.23
C GLY A 57 14.97 7.67 -2.42
N ASP A 58 14.81 6.37 -2.25
CA ASP A 58 13.51 5.70 -2.41
C ASP A 58 12.52 6.19 -1.32
N PRO A 59 11.36 6.73 -1.71
CA PRO A 59 10.36 7.23 -0.76
C PRO A 59 9.68 6.13 0.07
N GLY A 60 9.85 4.87 -0.28
CA GLY A 60 9.16 3.75 0.36
C GLY A 60 7.68 3.68 -0.02
N THR A 61 6.86 3.20 0.91
CA THR A 61 5.44 2.92 0.64
C THR A 61 4.62 4.20 0.74
N LEU A 62 3.96 4.62 -0.35
CA LEU A 62 3.02 5.73 -0.30
C LEU A 62 1.68 5.30 0.32
N LEU A 63 1.20 6.09 1.27
CA LEU A 63 -0.06 5.85 1.98
C LEU A 63 -1.06 6.97 1.73
N ALA A 64 -2.35 6.62 1.69
CA ALA A 64 -3.45 7.57 1.75
C ALA A 64 -4.12 7.50 3.13
N VAL A 65 -4.36 8.67 3.73
CA VAL A 65 -5.09 8.79 4.99
C VAL A 65 -6.58 8.51 4.77
N GLN A 66 -7.16 7.58 5.52
CA GLN A 66 -8.58 7.22 5.43
C GLN A 66 -9.44 7.92 6.48
N LYS A 67 -8.88 8.17 7.67
CA LYS A 67 -9.52 8.90 8.77
C LYS A 67 -8.74 10.18 9.03
N GLY A 68 -9.30 11.32 8.63
CA GLY A 68 -8.66 12.63 8.73
C GLY A 68 -8.75 13.27 10.12
N GLY A 69 -8.19 14.47 10.24
CA GLY A 69 -8.16 15.23 11.49
C GLY A 69 -6.91 14.96 12.34
N ILE A 70 -5.94 14.22 11.80
CA ILE A 70 -4.68 13.91 12.49
C ILE A 70 -3.83 15.18 12.53
N ILE A 71 -3.42 15.61 13.73
CA ILE A 71 -2.58 16.80 13.90
C ILE A 71 -1.23 16.59 13.18
N ALA A 72 -0.90 17.53 12.31
CA ALA A 72 0.39 17.59 11.64
C ALA A 72 1.22 18.74 12.25
N VAL A 73 2.49 18.46 12.49
CA VAL A 73 3.44 19.40 13.10
C VAL A 73 4.61 19.63 12.15
N PRO A 74 5.30 20.79 12.23
CA PRO A 74 6.50 21.03 11.44
C PRO A 74 7.56 19.94 11.64
N TRP A 75 8.37 19.69 10.62
CA TRP A 75 9.47 18.71 10.66
C TRP A 75 10.35 18.82 11.91
N LYS A 76 10.69 20.07 12.29
CA LYS A 76 11.55 20.39 13.43
C LYS A 76 10.86 20.29 14.81
N ALA A 77 9.57 20.00 14.86
CA ALA A 77 8.86 19.85 16.12
C ALA A 77 9.45 18.69 16.94
N VAL A 78 9.75 18.95 18.21
CA VAL A 78 10.33 17.97 19.14
C VAL A 78 9.28 17.06 19.78
N ALA A 79 8.05 17.56 19.89
CA ALA A 79 6.91 16.83 20.45
C ALA A 79 5.92 16.46 19.34
N LEU A 80 5.33 15.27 19.47
CA LEU A 80 4.20 14.80 18.69
C LEU A 80 3.01 14.65 19.62
N CYS A 81 1.82 14.98 19.11
CA CYS A 81 0.56 14.62 19.74
C CYS A 81 -0.06 13.51 18.91
N PRO A 82 0.09 12.23 19.32
CA PRO A 82 -0.40 11.12 18.53
C PRO A 82 -1.92 11.04 18.57
N ALA A 83 -2.54 10.84 17.41
CA ALA A 83 -3.92 10.34 17.36
C ALA A 83 -3.92 8.86 17.76
N LYS A 84 -5.00 8.38 18.35
CA LYS A 84 -5.10 6.99 18.81
C LYS A 84 -6.17 6.27 18.05
N PHE A 85 -5.84 5.14 17.45
CA PHE A 85 -6.81 4.25 16.85
C PHE A 85 -7.11 3.10 17.81
N LYS A 86 -8.35 3.02 18.28
CA LYS A 86 -8.78 2.00 19.24
C LYS A 86 -10.26 1.71 19.01
N ASP A 87 -10.67 0.45 19.16
CA ASP A 87 -12.08 0.03 19.02
C ASP A 87 -12.69 0.47 17.67
N ASN A 88 -11.88 0.41 16.61
CA ASN A 88 -12.17 0.89 15.25
C ASN A 88 -12.48 2.40 15.13
N VAL A 89 -12.21 3.20 16.16
CA VAL A 89 -12.41 4.64 16.20
C VAL A 89 -11.07 5.36 16.23
N LEU A 90 -10.92 6.40 15.41
CA LEU A 90 -9.77 7.30 15.48
C LEU A 90 -10.08 8.43 16.48
N HIS A 91 -9.48 8.35 17.65
CA HIS A 91 -9.49 9.41 18.66
C HIS A 91 -8.42 10.44 18.31
N LEU A 92 -8.88 11.61 17.84
CA LEU A 92 -8.00 12.73 17.55
C LEU A 92 -7.35 13.24 18.82
N SER A 93 -6.10 13.70 18.69
CA SER A 93 -5.40 14.37 19.78
C SER A 93 -6.14 15.66 20.12
N THR A 94 -6.81 15.66 21.26
CA THR A 94 -7.60 16.79 21.76
C THR A 94 -7.21 17.07 23.22
N GLY A 95 -7.71 18.16 23.80
CA GLY A 95 -7.40 18.53 25.18
C GLY A 95 -5.96 19.00 25.37
N PHE A 96 -5.33 18.61 26.49
CA PHE A 96 -4.06 19.17 26.95
C PHE A 96 -2.91 19.05 25.95
N CYS A 97 -2.76 17.91 25.26
CA CYS A 97 -1.69 17.75 24.27
C CYS A 97 -1.84 18.76 23.14
N ALA A 98 -3.01 18.79 22.50
CA ALA A 98 -3.30 19.73 21.41
C ALA A 98 -3.23 21.19 21.87
N GLY A 99 -3.71 21.49 23.09
CA GLY A 99 -3.67 22.84 23.65
C GLY A 99 -2.26 23.36 23.96
N MET A 100 -1.28 22.48 24.15
CA MET A 100 0.13 22.85 24.34
C MET A 100 0.92 22.99 23.03
N MET A 101 0.36 22.55 21.90
CA MET A 101 1.05 22.64 20.61
C MET A 101 0.98 24.08 20.07
N GLN A 102 2.06 24.84 20.26
CA GLN A 102 2.17 26.20 19.74
C GLN A 102 2.42 26.28 18.22
N ASN A 103 2.81 25.17 17.60
CA ASN A 103 3.21 25.11 16.19
C ASN A 103 2.54 23.92 15.48
N VAL A 104 1.22 23.96 15.33
CA VAL A 104 0.48 23.01 14.47
C VAL A 104 0.60 23.50 13.03
N SER A 105 1.18 22.70 12.14
CA SER A 105 1.28 23.05 10.71
C SER A 105 0.01 22.71 9.94
N GLY A 106 -0.92 21.99 10.56
CA GLY A 106 -2.26 21.74 10.05
C GLY A 106 -2.78 20.38 10.50
N TYR A 107 -3.62 19.80 9.66
CA TYR A 107 -4.20 18.48 9.90
C TYR A 107 -4.11 17.65 8.63
N PHE A 108 -3.67 16.40 8.73
CA PHE A 108 -3.84 15.46 7.64
C PHE A 108 -5.32 15.10 7.50
N ARG A 109 -5.88 15.43 6.34
CA ARG A 109 -7.26 15.14 5.96
C ARG A 109 -7.35 13.77 5.31
N LYS A 110 -8.56 13.24 5.19
CA LYS A 110 -8.79 12.05 4.35
C LYS A 110 -8.29 12.33 2.92
N GLY A 111 -7.62 11.36 2.33
CA GLY A 111 -6.98 11.45 1.02
C GLY A 111 -5.55 12.01 1.03
N ALA A 112 -5.11 12.63 2.14
CA ALA A 112 -3.75 13.13 2.25
C ALA A 112 -2.74 12.00 2.04
N LYS A 113 -1.73 12.26 1.22
CA LYS A 113 -0.68 11.32 0.86
C LYS A 113 0.49 11.44 1.84
N VAL A 114 0.87 10.36 2.48
CA VAL A 114 1.93 10.36 3.51
C VAL A 114 2.86 9.17 3.31
N TYR A 115 4.09 9.30 3.77
CA TYR A 115 5.04 8.20 3.84
C TYR A 115 5.24 7.78 5.31
N PRO A 116 5.37 6.47 5.61
CA PRO A 116 5.82 6.01 6.92
C PRO A 116 7.23 6.54 7.19
N LEU A 117 7.43 7.23 8.31
CA LEU A 117 8.74 7.66 8.77
C LEU A 117 9.34 6.67 9.77
N LYS A 118 8.50 6.16 10.67
CA LYS A 118 8.88 5.17 11.68
C LYS A 118 7.69 4.29 12.03
N ILE A 119 7.96 3.00 12.21
CA ILE A 119 7.02 2.00 12.71
C ILE A 119 7.62 1.40 13.98
N ASP A 120 6.89 1.44 15.08
CA ASP A 120 7.30 0.90 16.38
C ASP A 120 6.23 -0.05 16.91
N VAL A 121 6.52 -1.36 16.90
CA VAL A 121 5.69 -2.40 17.50
C VAL A 121 6.12 -2.62 18.94
N ASN A 122 5.22 -2.35 19.87
CA ASN A 122 5.45 -2.52 21.30
C ASN A 122 4.43 -3.52 21.87
N LEU A 123 4.80 -4.80 21.86
CA LEU A 123 3.97 -5.90 22.36
C LEU A 123 3.58 -5.67 23.84
N GLY A 124 4.55 -5.31 24.69
CA GLY A 124 4.29 -5.09 26.12
C GLY A 124 3.37 -3.92 26.46
N LYS A 125 3.12 -3.00 25.50
CA LYS A 125 2.15 -1.90 25.63
C LYS A 125 0.91 -2.10 24.78
N GLU A 126 0.83 -3.18 24.01
CA GLU A 126 -0.26 -3.45 23.05
C GLU A 126 -0.42 -2.30 22.04
N LYS A 127 0.72 -1.79 21.53
CA LYS A 127 0.74 -0.60 20.68
C LYS A 127 1.56 -0.79 19.44
N ILE A 128 1.08 -0.19 18.35
CA ILE A 128 1.88 0.05 17.17
C ILE A 128 1.84 1.54 16.86
N SER A 129 3.01 2.18 16.78
CA SER A 129 3.11 3.61 16.49
C SER A 129 3.60 3.81 15.07
N PHE A 130 2.80 4.52 14.27
CA PHE A 130 3.17 4.99 12.93
C PHE A 130 3.45 6.49 13.02
N GLN A 131 4.71 6.87 12.87
CA GLN A 131 5.05 8.24 12.52
C GLN A 131 5.03 8.35 11.01
N VAL A 132 4.36 9.38 10.51
CA VAL A 132 4.20 9.61 9.07
C VAL A 132 4.62 11.03 8.73
N VAL A 133 5.07 11.22 7.50
CA VAL A 133 5.45 12.53 6.96
C VAL A 133 4.67 12.80 5.67
N GLY A 134 4.18 14.02 5.52
CA GLY A 134 3.39 14.42 4.36
C GLY A 134 4.20 14.38 3.08
N CYS A 135 3.67 13.75 2.02
CA CYS A 135 4.27 13.85 0.69
C CYS A 135 4.03 15.27 0.13
N LYS A 136 5.07 16.09 0.03
CA LYS A 136 4.93 17.46 -0.47
C LYS A 136 4.40 17.51 -1.89
N VAL A 137 5.04 16.75 -2.79
CA VAL A 137 4.71 16.70 -4.23
C VAL A 137 3.31 16.12 -4.44
N CYS A 138 3.01 14.97 -3.84
CA CYS A 138 1.72 14.29 -4.01
C CYS A 138 0.52 15.08 -3.46
N ASN A 139 0.76 15.98 -2.49
CA ASN A 139 -0.30 16.79 -1.90
C ASN A 139 -0.34 18.23 -2.44
N HIS A 140 0.48 18.56 -3.45
CA HIS A 140 0.62 19.91 -3.99
C HIS A 140 0.84 20.97 -2.87
N SER A 141 1.73 20.65 -1.93
CA SER A 141 1.97 21.51 -0.76
C SER A 141 3.12 22.48 -1.00
N ASP A 142 2.86 23.77 -0.81
CA ASP A 142 3.87 24.84 -0.91
C ASP A 142 4.70 25.01 0.37
N GLN A 143 4.46 24.19 1.40
CA GLN A 143 5.21 24.29 2.65
C GLN A 143 6.71 24.00 2.43
N PRO A 144 7.60 24.78 3.05
CA PRO A 144 9.04 24.65 2.83
C PRO A 144 9.58 23.30 3.31
N PHE A 145 8.99 22.75 4.38
CA PHE A 145 9.31 21.43 4.93
C PHE A 145 8.05 20.59 5.05
N PRO A 146 8.13 19.26 4.90
CA PRO A 146 6.97 18.42 5.12
C PRO A 146 6.57 18.44 6.60
N SER A 147 5.27 18.28 6.85
CA SER A 147 4.77 18.11 8.19
C SER A 147 4.80 16.64 8.59
N LYS A 148 4.97 16.35 9.87
CA LYS A 148 4.92 14.99 10.41
C LYS A 148 3.77 14.83 11.39
N ALA A 149 3.30 13.60 11.56
CA ALA A 149 2.25 13.24 12.50
C ALA A 149 2.52 11.86 13.07
N GLU A 150 1.77 11.49 14.11
CA GLU A 150 1.83 10.16 14.70
C GLU A 150 0.41 9.60 14.90
N VAL A 151 0.24 8.33 14.59
CA VAL A 151 -0.94 7.54 14.93
C VAL A 151 -0.49 6.33 15.72
N VAL A 152 -1.10 6.11 16.87
CA VAL A 152 -0.87 4.95 17.73
C VAL A 152 -2.09 4.05 17.65
N PHE A 153 -1.91 2.85 17.12
CA PHE A 153 -2.90 1.78 17.15
C PHE A 153 -2.81 1.09 18.51
N GLU A 154 -3.86 1.20 19.32
CA GLU A 154 -3.95 0.58 20.65
C GLU A 154 -4.80 -0.69 20.56
N PHE A 155 -4.23 -1.82 20.93
CA PHE A 155 -4.85 -3.14 20.92
C PHE A 155 -5.36 -3.51 22.31
N GLY A 156 -6.28 -4.48 22.37
CA GLY A 156 -6.69 -5.07 23.64
C GLY A 156 -5.55 -5.87 24.27
N LYS A 157 -5.62 -6.08 25.59
CA LYS A 157 -4.55 -6.74 26.34
C LYS A 157 -4.36 -8.19 25.88
N GLY A 158 -3.17 -8.52 25.41
CA GLY A 158 -2.79 -9.83 24.87
C GLY A 158 -3.29 -10.10 23.46
N ASP A 159 -3.85 -9.10 22.77
CA ASP A 159 -4.36 -9.25 21.41
C ASP A 159 -3.24 -9.07 20.39
N LEU A 160 -2.32 -8.13 20.60
CA LEU A 160 -1.27 -7.83 19.63
C LEU A 160 -0.28 -9.00 19.48
N GLU A 161 0.00 -9.72 20.56
CA GLU A 161 0.86 -10.92 20.55
C GLU A 161 0.24 -12.09 19.77
N LYS A 162 -1.09 -12.14 19.67
CA LYS A 162 -1.84 -13.22 19.01
C LYS A 162 -2.27 -12.85 17.59
N ALA A 163 -2.31 -11.56 17.29
CA ALA A 163 -2.75 -11.07 15.99
C ALA A 163 -1.76 -11.49 14.90
N SER A 164 -2.29 -11.94 13.77
CA SER A 164 -1.49 -12.13 12.57
C SER A 164 -1.11 -10.78 11.96
N ALA A 165 -0.03 -10.74 11.19
CA ALA A 165 0.36 -9.54 10.45
C ALA A 165 -0.80 -9.01 9.58
N SER A 166 -1.54 -9.89 8.90
CA SER A 166 -2.69 -9.48 8.08
C SER A 166 -3.81 -8.84 8.90
N GLN A 167 -4.13 -9.34 10.09
CA GLN A 167 -5.12 -8.71 10.96
C GLN A 167 -4.68 -7.31 11.41
N VAL A 168 -3.40 -7.17 11.73
CA VAL A 168 -2.80 -5.88 12.10
C VAL A 168 -2.80 -4.91 10.91
N GLU A 169 -2.45 -5.39 9.71
CA GLU A 169 -2.50 -4.63 8.46
C GLU A 169 -3.92 -4.19 8.12
N ASP A 170 -4.94 -5.02 8.35
CA ASP A 170 -6.35 -4.65 8.17
C ASP A 170 -6.75 -3.50 9.10
N ILE A 171 -6.29 -3.53 10.36
CA ILE A 171 -6.52 -2.47 11.35
C ILE A 171 -5.79 -1.18 10.94
N ILE A 172 -4.53 -1.28 10.52
CA ILE A 172 -3.77 -0.14 10.01
C ILE A 172 -4.45 0.43 8.77
N GLY A 173 -4.95 -0.43 7.88
CA GLY A 173 -5.70 -0.13 6.66
C GLY A 173 -6.92 0.76 6.88
N GLN A 174 -7.54 0.71 8.05
CA GLN A 174 -8.66 1.59 8.40
C GLN A 174 -8.25 3.06 8.57
N VAL A 175 -6.96 3.34 8.77
CA VAL A 175 -6.41 4.71 8.90
C VAL A 175 -5.47 5.04 7.74
N PHE A 176 -4.65 4.09 7.30
CA PHE A 176 -3.68 4.26 6.23
C PHE A 176 -3.76 3.11 5.22
N THR A 177 -4.13 3.42 3.98
CA THR A 177 -4.10 2.45 2.88
C THR A 177 -2.90 2.68 2.00
N ILE A 178 -2.26 1.61 1.56
CA ILE A 178 -1.23 1.68 0.52
C ILE A 178 -1.86 2.15 -0.79
N THR A 179 -1.22 3.10 -1.46
CA THR A 179 -1.67 3.69 -2.72
C THR A 179 -0.51 3.79 -3.69
N THR A 180 -0.79 3.54 -4.97
CA THR A 180 0.12 3.78 -6.08
C THR A 180 -0.37 5.03 -6.79
N ASP A 181 0.03 6.20 -6.31
CA ASP A 181 -0.10 7.44 -7.07
C ASP A 181 1.30 7.71 -7.66
N ASP A 182 1.55 7.18 -8.86
CA ASP A 182 2.62 7.68 -9.71
C ASP A 182 2.19 9.07 -10.16
N GLY A 183 2.93 10.11 -9.74
CA GLY A 183 2.55 11.50 -9.90
C GLY A 183 2.38 11.97 -11.35
N GLN A 184 1.29 11.60 -12.01
CA GLN A 184 0.89 12.10 -13.31
C GLN A 184 -0.64 12.26 -13.43
N GLN A 185 -1.01 13.53 -13.63
CA GLN A 185 -2.27 14.07 -14.11
C GLN A 185 -3.44 14.19 -13.12
N ALA A 186 -3.43 15.30 -12.39
CA ALA A 186 -4.60 16.19 -12.35
C ALA A 186 -4.19 17.57 -12.89
N GLN A 187 -4.31 17.74 -14.20
CA GLN A 187 -4.29 19.05 -14.86
C GLN A 187 -5.72 19.31 -15.34
N GLY A 188 -6.32 20.39 -14.86
CA GLY A 188 -7.59 20.89 -15.40
C GLY A 188 -8.55 21.49 -14.37
N GLU A 189 -8.10 22.46 -13.59
CA GLU A 189 -9.01 23.54 -13.21
C GLU A 189 -9.17 24.43 -14.45
N GLY A 190 -10.39 24.45 -14.99
CA GLY A 190 -10.84 25.37 -16.01
C GLY A 190 -12.19 25.92 -15.56
N GLU A 191 -12.17 27.15 -15.06
CA GLU A 191 -13.33 27.97 -14.73
C GLU A 191 -13.92 28.52 -16.04
N ALA A 192 -15.22 28.29 -16.31
CA ALA A 192 -16.04 29.11 -17.22
C ALA A 192 -17.55 28.84 -17.04
N ASP A 193 -18.19 29.77 -16.31
CA ASP A 193 -19.52 30.38 -16.45
C ASP A 193 -20.69 29.71 -17.25
N GLN A 194 -21.81 29.56 -16.53
CA GLN A 194 -23.23 29.92 -16.82
C GLN A 194 -23.96 29.59 -18.16
N GLN A 195 -25.17 29.02 -17.98
CA GLN A 195 -26.47 29.22 -18.69
C GLN A 195 -26.85 28.41 -19.98
N GLN A 196 -27.66 27.35 -19.77
CA GLN A 196 -28.99 26.95 -20.35
C GLN A 196 -29.38 27.18 -21.86
N PRO A 197 -30.42 26.51 -22.41
CA PRO A 197 -30.81 25.09 -22.48
C PRO A 197 -31.16 24.58 -23.92
N ALA A 198 -31.33 23.24 -24.04
CA ALA A 198 -32.15 22.47 -25.00
C ALA A 198 -31.94 22.61 -26.52
N GLN A 199 -31.65 21.48 -27.19
CA GLN A 199 -32.25 21.13 -28.49
C GLN A 199 -32.15 19.61 -28.79
N GLU A 200 -33.29 19.04 -29.17
CA GLU A 200 -33.53 17.66 -29.62
C GLU A 200 -32.95 17.36 -31.02
N GLN A 201 -32.38 16.14 -31.17
CA GLN A 201 -32.41 15.13 -32.27
C GLN A 201 -32.35 15.54 -33.77
N PRO A 202 -31.87 14.68 -34.72
CA PRO A 202 -32.05 13.21 -34.81
C PRO A 202 -30.79 12.38 -35.22
N PRO A 203 -30.90 11.02 -35.34
CA PRO A 203 -29.77 10.10 -35.26
C PRO A 203 -29.18 9.71 -36.62
N ALA A 204 -27.88 9.43 -36.65
CA ALA A 204 -27.23 8.75 -37.76
C ALA A 204 -26.68 7.39 -37.29
N GLN A 205 -27.33 6.34 -37.79
CA GLN A 205 -26.90 4.95 -37.75
C GLN A 205 -25.50 4.81 -38.35
N GLN A 206 -24.57 4.20 -37.60
CA GLN A 206 -23.59 3.30 -38.17
C GLN A 206 -23.61 1.98 -37.40
N THR A 207 -24.35 1.06 -37.99
CA THR A 207 -24.19 -0.38 -37.89
C THR A 207 -22.74 -0.77 -38.14
N GLN A 208 -22.13 -1.51 -37.23
CA GLN A 208 -21.38 -2.72 -37.59
C GLN A 208 -21.13 -3.64 -36.39
N GLN A 209 -21.67 -4.85 -36.54
CA GLN A 209 -21.27 -6.13 -35.96
C GLN A 209 -21.52 -6.40 -34.48
N SER A 210 -22.77 -6.78 -34.23
CA SER A 210 -23.15 -7.85 -33.31
C SER A 210 -22.26 -9.09 -33.47
N GLN A 211 -21.30 -9.26 -32.55
CA GLN A 211 -20.99 -10.58 -32.04
C GLN A 211 -21.88 -10.79 -30.82
N GLN A 212 -22.90 -11.62 -30.99
CA GLN A 212 -23.66 -12.20 -29.91
C GLN A 212 -22.69 -13.01 -29.04
N ALA A 213 -22.23 -12.41 -27.95
CA ALA A 213 -21.61 -13.18 -26.88
C ALA A 213 -22.75 -13.74 -26.03
N GLU A 214 -22.75 -15.06 -25.89
CA GLU A 214 -23.46 -15.84 -24.88
C GLU A 214 -23.43 -15.15 -23.50
N PRO A 215 -24.39 -15.43 -22.59
CA PRO A 215 -24.46 -14.80 -21.27
C PRO A 215 -23.08 -14.76 -20.61
N GLN A 216 -22.50 -13.56 -20.53
CA GLN A 216 -21.11 -13.39 -20.10
C GLN A 216 -21.06 -13.64 -18.60
N THR A 217 -20.59 -14.82 -18.22
CA THR A 217 -20.27 -15.16 -16.83
C THR A 217 -18.83 -14.76 -16.54
N VAL A 218 -18.58 -14.24 -15.35
CA VAL A 218 -17.22 -13.96 -14.88
C VAL A 218 -16.50 -15.30 -14.66
N GLN A 219 -15.30 -15.45 -15.23
CA GLN A 219 -14.48 -16.65 -15.12
C GLN A 219 -13.09 -16.34 -14.59
N ALA A 220 -12.41 -17.35 -14.04
CA ALA A 220 -11.03 -17.26 -13.61
C ALA A 220 -10.11 -16.80 -14.77
N GLY A 221 -9.15 -15.94 -14.47
CA GLY A 221 -8.18 -15.41 -15.43
C GLY A 221 -8.58 -14.11 -16.14
N MET A 222 -9.85 -13.68 -16.04
CA MET A 222 -10.31 -12.39 -16.61
C MET A 222 -9.65 -11.20 -15.91
N THR A 223 -9.44 -10.10 -16.63
CA THR A 223 -8.92 -8.86 -16.02
C THR A 223 -10.02 -8.07 -15.31
N THR A 224 -9.62 -7.14 -14.44
CA THR A 224 -10.55 -6.22 -13.77
C THR A 224 -11.44 -5.47 -14.76
N ASP A 225 -10.89 -5.03 -15.89
CA ASP A 225 -11.64 -4.29 -16.93
C ASP A 225 -12.68 -5.16 -17.64
N GLN A 226 -12.34 -6.42 -17.90
CA GLN A 226 -13.28 -7.38 -18.49
C GLN A 226 -14.44 -7.65 -17.53
N VAL A 227 -14.15 -7.85 -16.25
CA VAL A 227 -15.19 -8.04 -15.23
C VAL A 227 -16.07 -6.80 -15.11
N GLN A 228 -15.50 -5.60 -15.12
CA GLN A 228 -16.28 -4.36 -15.06
C GLN A 228 -17.12 -4.12 -16.33
N SER A 229 -16.65 -4.60 -17.50
CA SER A 229 -17.43 -4.55 -18.74
C SER A 229 -18.64 -5.47 -18.70
N ILE A 230 -18.57 -6.56 -17.94
CA ILE A 230 -19.63 -7.56 -17.78
C ILE A 230 -20.61 -7.16 -16.66
N LEU A 231 -20.09 -6.84 -15.48
CA LEU A 231 -20.88 -6.61 -14.26
C LEU A 231 -21.13 -5.12 -13.96
N GLY A 232 -20.49 -4.22 -14.70
CA GLY A 232 -20.50 -2.79 -14.40
C GLY A 232 -19.45 -2.42 -13.34
N LYS A 233 -19.63 -1.25 -12.73
CA LYS A 233 -18.73 -0.81 -11.66
C LYS A 233 -19.10 -1.53 -10.35
N PRO A 234 -18.12 -2.00 -9.56
CA PRO A 234 -18.39 -2.63 -8.27
C PRO A 234 -18.91 -1.61 -7.25
N ASP A 235 -19.73 -2.08 -6.33
CA ASP A 235 -20.23 -1.28 -5.20
C ASP A 235 -19.12 -0.97 -4.20
N LYS A 236 -18.19 -1.93 -4.01
CA LYS A 236 -17.03 -1.77 -3.12
C LYS A 236 -15.81 -2.48 -3.68
N ILE A 237 -14.63 -1.91 -3.42
CA ILE A 237 -13.34 -2.49 -3.77
C ILE A 237 -12.50 -2.60 -2.49
N PHE A 238 -11.92 -3.77 -2.23
CA PHE A 238 -10.97 -4.02 -1.14
C PHE A 238 -9.64 -4.49 -1.71
N ASN A 239 -8.52 -3.98 -1.19
CA ASN A 239 -7.19 -4.47 -1.53
C ASN A 239 -6.61 -5.20 -0.32
N VAL A 240 -6.28 -6.48 -0.46
CA VAL A 240 -5.84 -7.38 0.62
C VAL A 240 -4.54 -8.07 0.19
N GLY A 241 -3.39 -7.57 0.64
CA GLY A 241 -2.09 -8.04 0.18
C GLY A 241 -1.93 -7.90 -1.33
N THR A 242 -1.65 -9.01 -2.03
CA THR A 242 -1.58 -9.08 -3.51
C THR A 242 -2.93 -9.27 -4.19
N LYS A 243 -4.01 -9.36 -3.42
CA LYS A 243 -5.37 -9.58 -3.91
C LYS A 243 -6.18 -8.29 -3.94
N GLN A 244 -7.11 -8.23 -4.88
CA GLN A 244 -8.13 -7.18 -4.96
C GLN A 244 -9.50 -7.84 -4.96
N ILE A 245 -10.48 -7.32 -4.23
CA ILE A 245 -11.81 -7.92 -4.09
C ILE A 245 -12.83 -6.88 -4.52
N TYR A 246 -13.58 -7.17 -5.58
CA TYR A 246 -14.70 -6.36 -6.04
C TYR A 246 -16.00 -6.97 -5.54
N VAL A 247 -16.77 -6.19 -4.80
CA VAL A 247 -18.09 -6.56 -4.32
C VAL A 247 -19.12 -5.87 -5.22
N TYR A 248 -19.96 -6.68 -5.84
CA TYR A 248 -21.17 -6.29 -6.53
C TYR A 248 -22.36 -6.74 -5.68
N LYS A 249 -23.55 -6.23 -6.00
CA LYS A 249 -24.81 -6.54 -5.31
C LYS A 249 -25.00 -8.02 -4.98
N ASP A 250 -24.70 -8.91 -5.92
CA ASP A 250 -24.97 -10.35 -5.80
C ASP A 250 -23.73 -11.24 -5.97
N VAL A 251 -22.54 -10.67 -6.19
CA VAL A 251 -21.30 -11.43 -6.45
C VAL A 251 -20.07 -10.72 -5.92
N LYS A 252 -19.11 -11.49 -5.43
CA LYS A 252 -17.80 -11.02 -4.98
C LYS A 252 -16.72 -11.67 -5.86
N VAL A 253 -15.93 -10.83 -6.51
CA VAL A 253 -14.85 -11.26 -7.41
C VAL A 253 -13.51 -10.94 -6.77
N THR A 254 -12.67 -11.95 -6.54
CA THR A 254 -11.32 -11.78 -6.03
C THR A 254 -10.33 -11.90 -7.17
N PHE A 255 -9.47 -10.91 -7.31
CA PHE A 255 -8.36 -10.84 -8.24
C PHE A 255 -7.05 -11.11 -7.52
N LEU A 256 -6.12 -11.76 -8.20
CA LEU A 256 -4.72 -11.90 -7.82
C LEU A 256 -3.90 -11.44 -9.02
N GLU A 257 -2.95 -10.52 -8.82
CA GLU A 257 -2.14 -9.95 -9.91
C GLU A 257 -3.00 -9.37 -11.08
N GLY A 258 -4.15 -8.77 -10.74
CA GLY A 258 -5.06 -8.16 -11.71
C GLY A 258 -5.93 -9.15 -12.51
N LYS A 259 -5.89 -10.45 -12.19
CA LYS A 259 -6.71 -11.49 -12.83
C LYS A 259 -7.65 -12.16 -11.85
N VAL A 260 -8.87 -12.52 -12.27
CA VAL A 260 -9.84 -13.24 -11.45
C VAL A 260 -9.23 -14.54 -10.95
N SER A 261 -9.15 -14.66 -9.63
CA SER A 261 -8.67 -15.84 -8.91
C SER A 261 -9.81 -16.61 -8.24
N ASP A 262 -10.93 -15.95 -7.94
CA ASP A 262 -12.08 -16.55 -7.24
C ASP A 262 -13.36 -15.71 -7.44
N VAL A 263 -14.52 -16.35 -7.48
CA VAL A 263 -15.86 -15.73 -7.63
C VAL A 263 -16.81 -16.40 -6.64
N GLN A 264 -17.46 -15.60 -5.78
CA GLN A 264 -18.37 -16.06 -4.71
C GLN A 264 -19.71 -15.35 -4.76
#